data_AF-A0AAE2V1H0-F1
#
_entry.id   AF-A0AAE2V1H0-F1
#
_cell.length_a   1.000
_cell.length_b   1.000
_cell.length_c   1.000
_cell.angle_alpha   90.00
_cell.angle_beta   90.00
_cell.angle_gamma   90.00
#
_symmetry.space_group_name_H-M   'P 1'
#
loop_
_entity.id
_entity.type
_entity.pdbx_description
1 polymer ?
#
loop_
_entity_poly.entity_id
_entity_poly.type
_entity_poly.pdbx_seq_one_letter_code
_entity_poly.pdbx_strand_id
1 'polypeptide(L)'
;MHDTILLSKISEELKNICETNNINKVKTFTVIVNHRSHVNEENLYEHLQNFNSKLVGKWTKINVEREDIQDQTAILKSIQGEQS
;
A
#
# COMPACT_ATOMS: atom_id res chain seq x y z
N MET A 1 7.86 -10.54 15.05
CA MET A 1 7.16 -9.43 14.40
C MET A 1 6.74 -9.91 13.02
N HIS A 2 5.54 -10.50 12.89
CA HIS A 2 5.11 -11.20 11.65
C HIS A 2 4.41 -10.27 10.64
N ASP A 3 3.84 -9.15 11.10
CA ASP A 3 3.05 -8.27 10.23
C ASP A 3 3.88 -7.34 9.34
N THR A 4 5.18 -7.21 9.62
CA THR A 4 6.09 -6.36 8.83
C THR A 4 6.34 -6.92 7.43
N ILE A 5 6.32 -8.24 7.25
CA ILE A 5 6.65 -8.85 5.95
C ILE A 5 5.64 -8.43 4.89
N LEU A 6 4.34 -8.48 5.21
CA LEU A 6 3.29 -8.11 4.27
C LEU A 6 3.30 -6.59 3.98
N LEU A 7 3.53 -5.77 5.02
CA LEU A 7 3.69 -4.32 4.88
C LEU A 7 4.84 -3.96 3.95
N SER A 8 6.00 -4.61 4.10
CA SER A 8 7.17 -4.37 3.25
C SER A 8 6.91 -4.80 1.81
N LYS A 9 6.27 -5.96 1.58
CA LYS A 9 5.86 -6.39 0.23
C LYS A 9 4.94 -5.39 -0.45
N ILE A 10 3.91 -4.90 0.26
CA ILE A 10 2.99 -3.88 -0.26
C ILE A 10 3.76 -2.59 -0.59
N SER A 11 4.66 -2.17 0.29
CA SER A 11 5.46 -0.95 0.13
C SER A 11 6.39 -1.01 -1.08
N GLU A 12 7.08 -2.14 -1.27
CA GLU A 12 7.97 -2.37 -2.42
C GLU A 12 7.18 -2.41 -3.73
N GLU A 13 6.09 -3.18 -3.78
CA GLU A 13 5.29 -3.28 -5.01
C GLU A 13 4.58 -1.96 -5.37
N LEU A 14 4.07 -1.22 -4.38
CA LEU A 14 3.48 0.11 -4.62
C LEU A 14 4.51 1.05 -5.26
N LYS A 15 5.75 1.05 -4.75
CA LYS A 15 6.85 1.85 -5.29
C LYS A 15 7.17 1.43 -6.73
N ASN A 16 7.34 0.13 -6.99
CA ASN A 16 7.64 -0.39 -8.32
C ASN A 16 6.57 0.00 -9.35
N ILE A 17 5.29 -0.14 -8.99
CA ILE A 17 4.17 0.25 -9.85
C ILE A 17 4.19 1.75 -10.11
N CYS A 18 4.42 2.56 -9.09
CA CYS A 18 4.43 4.02 -9.23
C CYS A 18 5.61 4.50 -10.10
N GLU A 19 6.80 3.95 -9.91
CA GLU A 19 7.97 4.23 -10.76
C GLU A 19 7.70 3.83 -12.22
N THR A 20 7.11 2.66 -12.44
CA THR A 20 6.76 2.17 -13.80
C THR A 20 5.73 3.07 -14.50
N ASN A 21 4.81 3.66 -13.74
CA ASN A 21 3.72 4.49 -14.27
C ASN A 21 3.99 6.01 -14.18
N ASN A 22 5.21 6.41 -13.83
CA ASN A 22 5.63 7.80 -13.58
C ASN A 22 4.75 8.54 -12.56
N ILE A 23 4.21 7.83 -11.58
CA ILE A 23 3.42 8.40 -10.49
C ILE A 23 4.37 8.93 -9.41
N ASN A 24 4.34 10.23 -9.18
CA ASN A 24 5.18 10.90 -8.19
C ASN A 24 4.47 11.09 -6.83
N LYS A 25 3.13 11.10 -6.82
CA LYS A 25 2.29 11.31 -5.63
C LYS A 25 1.04 10.45 -5.71
N VAL A 26 0.92 9.49 -4.79
CA VAL A 26 -0.28 8.66 -4.68
C VAL A 26 -1.36 9.44 -3.93
N LYS A 27 -2.52 9.63 -4.56
CA LYS A 27 -3.71 10.26 -3.97
C LYS A 27 -4.58 9.24 -3.27
N THR A 28 -4.84 8.12 -3.92
CA THR A 28 -5.67 7.05 -3.36
C THR A 28 -5.13 5.72 -3.82
N PHE A 29 -5.08 4.74 -2.93
CA PHE A 29 -4.95 3.36 -3.38
C PHE A 29 -5.78 2.42 -2.51
N THR A 30 -6.14 1.29 -3.10
CA THR A 30 -6.90 0.22 -2.46
C THR A 30 -6.08 -1.04 -2.47
N VAL A 31 -5.95 -1.66 -1.30
CA VAL A 31 -5.29 -2.95 -1.12
C VAL A 31 -6.26 -3.95 -0.52
N ILE A 32 -6.34 -5.14 -1.12
CA ILE A 32 -7.11 -6.25 -0.56
C ILE A 32 -6.15 -7.15 0.23
N VAL A 33 -6.53 -7.52 1.45
CA VAL A 33 -5.79 -8.46 2.32
C VAL A 33 -6.71 -9.58 2.82
N ASN A 34 -6.15 -10.69 3.29
CA ASN A 34 -6.95 -11.74 3.93
C ASN A 34 -7.64 -11.21 5.20
N HIS A 35 -8.83 -11.73 5.53
CA HIS A 35 -9.56 -11.40 6.76
C HIS A 35 -8.72 -11.53 8.05
N ARG A 36 -7.77 -12.46 8.10
CA ARG A 36 -6.85 -12.72 9.23
C ARG A 36 -5.62 -11.82 9.24
N SER A 37 -5.44 -10.97 8.23
CA SER A 37 -4.32 -10.02 8.18
C SER A 37 -4.47 -8.93 9.23
N HIS A 38 -3.37 -8.57 9.89
CA HIS A 38 -3.32 -7.42 10.80
C HIS A 38 -3.03 -6.10 10.07
N VAL A 39 -2.83 -6.13 8.74
CA VAL A 39 -2.69 -4.90 7.94
C VAL A 39 -3.97 -4.06 8.02
N ASN A 40 -3.80 -2.78 8.29
CA ASN A 40 -4.85 -1.77 8.32
C ASN A 40 -4.31 -0.46 7.74
N GLU A 41 -5.18 0.55 7.59
CA GLU A 41 -4.83 1.83 6.99
C GLU A 41 -3.71 2.53 7.77
N GLU A 42 -3.75 2.50 9.10
CA GLU A 42 -2.81 3.21 9.98
C GLU A 42 -1.41 2.60 9.90
N ASN A 43 -1.27 1.30 10.13
CA ASN A 43 0.04 0.64 10.11
C ASN A 43 0.66 0.63 8.70
N LEU A 44 -0.16 0.56 7.66
CA LEU A 44 0.32 0.67 6.28
C LEU A 44 0.74 2.09 5.96
N TYR A 45 0.00 3.09 6.41
CA TYR A 45 0.37 4.50 6.24
C TYR A 45 1.69 4.82 6.94
N GLU A 46 1.84 4.43 8.20
CA GLU A 46 3.08 4.65 8.97
C GLU A 46 4.27 3.97 8.29
N HIS A 47 4.11 2.73 7.84
CA HIS A 47 5.15 2.02 7.11
C HIS A 47 5.51 2.74 5.81
N LEU A 48 4.51 3.16 5.03
CA LEU A 48 4.74 3.89 3.78
C LEU A 48 5.35 5.27 4.01
N GLN A 49 5.03 5.97 5.10
CA GLN A 49 5.72 7.22 5.42
C GLN A 49 7.20 6.99 5.72
N ASN A 50 7.55 5.91 6.42
CA ASN A 50 8.95 5.62 6.75
C ASN A 50 9.80 5.27 5.52
N PHE A 51 9.24 4.55 4.55
CA PHE A 51 10.00 4.04 3.40
C PHE A 51 9.72 4.76 2.07
N ASN A 52 8.54 5.38 1.92
CA ASN A 52 8.01 5.97 0.69
C ASN A 52 7.44 7.39 0.91
N SER A 53 7.99 8.19 1.84
CA SER A 53 7.52 9.55 2.19
C SER A 53 7.39 10.55 1.03
N LYS A 54 8.13 10.34 -0.06
CA LYS A 54 8.01 11.18 -1.27
C LYS A 54 6.75 10.86 -2.08
N LEU A 55 6.32 9.60 -2.05
CA LEU A 55 5.20 9.06 -2.81
C LEU A 55 3.88 9.21 -2.04
N VAL A 56 3.93 9.01 -0.72
CA VAL A 56 2.79 8.97 0.19
C VAL A 56 2.92 10.07 1.25
N GLY A 57 1.83 10.78 1.53
CA GLY A 57 1.81 11.83 2.53
C GLY A 57 0.41 12.13 3.04
N LYS A 58 0.20 13.30 3.67
CA LYS A 58 -1.12 13.70 4.20
C LYS A 58 -2.21 13.79 3.13
N TRP A 59 -1.82 13.86 1.86
CA TRP A 59 -2.71 13.88 0.71
C TRP A 59 -3.16 12.49 0.26
N THR A 60 -2.62 11.42 0.84
CA THR A 60 -2.88 10.05 0.42
C THR A 60 -3.99 9.42 1.25
N LYS A 61 -4.98 8.85 0.57
CA LYS A 61 -6.02 8.01 1.15
C LYS A 61 -5.70 6.54 0.89
N ILE A 62 -5.66 5.76 1.96
CA ILE A 62 -5.48 4.30 1.89
C ILE A 62 -6.83 3.65 2.18
N ASN A 63 -7.24 2.70 1.35
CA ASN A 63 -8.40 1.85 1.63
C ASN A 63 -7.91 0.40 1.79
N VAL A 64 -8.19 -0.23 2.92
CA VAL A 64 -7.90 -1.65 3.13
C VAL A 64 -9.20 -2.46 3.04
N GLU A 65 -9.31 -3.24 1.97
CA GLU A 65 -10.41 -4.18 1.78
C GLU A 65 -10.00 -5.57 2.30
N ARG A 66 -10.98 -6.34 2.79
CA ARG A 66 -10.76 -7.69 3.31
C ARG A 66 -11.58 -8.69 2.52
N GLU A 67 -10.90 -9.65 1.91
CA GLU A 67 -11.50 -10.72 1.13
C GLU A 67 -10.87 -12.07 1.49
N ASP A 68 -11.48 -13.17 1.03
CA ASP A 68 -10.94 -14.52 1.19
C ASP A 68 -9.85 -14.81 0.17
N ILE A 69 -8.67 -14.25 0.42
CA ILE A 69 -7.44 -14.47 -0.36
C ILE A 69 -6.41 -15.25 0.47
N GLN A 70 -5.36 -15.79 -0.15
CA GLN A 70 -4.33 -16.52 0.58
C GLN A 70 -3.66 -15.68 1.69
N ASP A 71 -3.32 -16.31 2.83
CA ASP A 71 -2.56 -15.65 3.89
C ASP A 71 -1.24 -15.05 3.38
N GLN A 72 -0.79 -13.97 4.02
CA GLN A 72 0.43 -13.24 3.63
C GLN A 72 0.47 -12.78 2.17
N THR A 73 -0.71 -12.65 1.55
CA THR A 73 -0.90 -12.09 0.22
C THR A 73 -1.65 -10.77 0.32
N ALA A 74 -1.36 -9.86 -0.59
CA ALA A 74 -2.08 -8.61 -0.76
C ALA A 74 -2.26 -8.33 -2.26
N ILE A 75 -3.39 -7.73 -2.63
CA ILE A 75 -3.67 -7.33 -4.01
C ILE A 75 -3.78 -5.81 -4.04
N LEU A 76 -2.87 -5.14 -4.75
CA LEU A 76 -2.98 -3.71 -5.04
C LEU A 76 -4.03 -3.52 -6.14
N LYS A 77 -5.29 -3.35 -5.74
CA LYS A 77 -6.47 -3.34 -6.62
C LYS A 77 -6.51 -2.11 -7.52
N SER A 78 -6.18 -0.95 -6.97
CA SER A 78 -6.21 0.31 -7.71
C SER A 78 -5.25 1.31 -7.09
N ILE A 79 -4.52 2.05 -7.92
CA ILE A 79 -3.65 3.14 -7.51
C ILE A 79 -4.01 4.35 -8.38
N GLN A 80 -4.25 5.47 -7.72
CA GLN A 80 -4.52 6.77 -8.33
C GLN A 80 -3.48 7.77 -7.82
N GLY A 81 -2.86 8.51 -8.74
CA GLY A 81 -1.83 9.47 -8.38
C GLY A 81 -1.58 10.50 -9.48
N GLU A 82 -0.74 11.47 -9.16
CA GLU A 82 -0.26 12.48 -10.11
C GLU A 82 0.94 11.93 -10.87
N GLN A 83 0.95 12.15 -12.19
CA GLN A 83 2.08 11.83 -13.04
C GLN A 83 3.01 13.04 -13.16
N SER A 84 4.32 12.78 -13.25
CA SER A 84 5.33 13.80 -13.59
C SER A 84 5.45 14.00 -15.10
#